data_AF-A0A7C4P829-F1
#
_entry.id   AF-A0A7C4P829-F1
#
_cell.length_a   1.000
_cell.length_b   1.000
_cell.length_c   1.000
_cell.angle_alpha   90.00
_cell.angle_beta   90.00
_cell.angle_gamma   90.00
#
_symmetry.space_group_name_H-M   'P 1'
#
loop_
_entity.id
_entity.type
_entity.pdbx_description
1 polymer ?
#
loop_
_entity_poly.entity_id
_entity_poly.type
_entity_poly.pdbx_seq_one_letter_code
_entity_poly.pdbx_strand_id
1 'polypeptide(L)'
;MKIKYLIILLFPFIVHSTFSQNYEYKILSQKGSVLLQRNNSSKWISVKIGDLIQSKDKIKLENNSYVGLSHVSGKILDINKAGTYSTTDLYTILQNKKNSTITGKFVKYVSDQVDNTGGIFASKSQTDNMKSTGAVNRSIELNAQEGQKIGNMTGLDKNTSSAIGAFANLIFPSDEKKIKAFLPRTSYLFDDEIDFSWYKDKDANNYTIYIVDRNDVVVFSKMTNDTSIRINIKNTNLQTGTNYYWYVQGEDKKSDQYNIYWLTQSEKANINADIIAIYEEVGNEDTPLINLILAAFYEDANIQDKAINSYKKALNMAQNPDEYKRMYGRYLANIGLFESAKKVFDSIQSSK
;
A
#
# COMPACT_ATOMS: atom_id res chain seq x y z
N MET A 1 48.89 36.87 51.73
CA MET A 1 48.70 36.77 50.28
C MET A 1 48.27 35.36 49.91
N LYS A 2 46.96 35.10 49.69
CA LYS A 2 46.40 33.98 48.90
C LYS A 2 44.96 34.36 48.51
N ILE A 3 44.75 34.83 47.28
CA ILE A 3 43.44 35.06 46.68
C ILE A 3 43.03 33.74 46.00
N LYS A 4 41.90 33.15 46.44
CA LYS A 4 41.31 31.97 45.81
C LYS A 4 40.49 32.42 44.60
N TYR A 5 40.90 32.02 43.40
CA TYR A 5 40.14 32.23 42.18
C TYR A 5 39.00 31.20 42.10
N LEU A 6 37.76 31.70 42.10
CA LEU A 6 36.56 30.94 41.75
C LEU A 6 36.38 31.03 40.23
N ILE A 7 36.70 29.95 39.51
CA ILE A 7 36.48 29.84 38.06
C ILE A 7 34.99 29.55 37.86
N ILE A 8 34.23 30.57 37.44
CA ILE A 8 32.86 30.41 36.94
C ILE A 8 32.96 29.95 35.49
N LEU A 9 32.70 28.67 35.27
CA LEU A 9 32.71 28.03 33.97
C LEU A 9 31.38 28.37 33.27
N LEU A 10 31.43 29.37 32.38
CA LEU A 10 30.29 29.87 31.62
C LEU A 10 29.96 28.85 30.51
N PHE A 11 29.01 27.97 30.79
CA PHE A 11 28.51 26.97 29.83
C PHE A 11 27.65 27.68 28.77
N PRO A 12 28.03 27.69 27.47
CA PRO A 12 27.17 28.26 26.45
C PRO A 12 25.96 27.34 26.32
N PHE A 13 24.80 27.85 26.72
CA PHE A 13 23.50 27.26 26.46
C PHE A 13 23.29 27.28 24.93
N ILE A 14 23.68 26.20 24.25
CA ILE A 14 23.34 25.98 22.85
C ILE A 14 21.83 25.76 22.81
N VAL A 15 21.10 26.83 22.51
CA VAL A 15 19.66 26.80 22.22
C VAL A 15 19.51 25.98 20.94
N HIS A 16 19.23 24.69 21.08
CA HIS A 16 18.81 23.88 19.95
C HIS A 16 17.42 24.37 19.56
N SER A 17 17.33 25.21 18.52
CA SER A 17 16.07 25.48 17.86
C SER A 17 15.60 24.18 17.22
N THR A 18 14.75 23.45 17.92
CA THR A 18 13.96 22.38 17.32
C THR A 18 13.08 23.03 16.25
N PHE A 19 13.45 22.89 14.98
CA PHE A 19 12.55 23.16 13.87
C PHE A 19 11.43 22.10 13.87
N SER A 20 10.46 22.24 14.78
CA SER A 20 9.13 21.71 14.51
C SER A 20 8.51 22.65 13.49
N GLN A 21 8.65 22.33 12.20
CA GLN A 21 7.86 22.98 11.18
C GLN A 21 6.42 22.46 11.32
N ASN A 22 5.60 23.20 12.06
CA ASN A 22 4.18 22.89 12.22
C ASN A 22 3.50 23.02 10.85
N TYR A 23 3.26 21.89 10.19
CA TYR A 23 2.43 21.81 9.00
C TYR A 23 0.96 21.65 9.41
N GLU A 24 0.03 22.07 8.56
CA GLU A 24 -1.40 21.86 8.77
C GLU A 24 -1.92 20.70 7.92
N TYR A 25 -1.41 20.60 6.68
CA TYR A 25 -1.81 19.56 5.75
C TYR A 25 -0.61 18.88 5.09
N LYS A 26 -0.81 17.64 4.66
CA LYS A 26 0.11 16.87 3.82
C LYS A 26 -0.59 16.40 2.57
N ILE A 27 0.10 16.48 1.43
CA ILE A 27 -0.39 15.96 0.16
C ILE A 27 -0.25 14.45 0.12
N LEU A 28 -1.39 13.75 0.04
CA LEU A 28 -1.42 12.29 -0.04
C LEU A 28 -1.60 11.79 -1.47
N SER A 29 -2.25 12.59 -2.32
CA SER A 29 -2.46 12.23 -3.71
C SER A 29 -2.67 13.48 -4.57
N GLN A 30 -2.43 13.31 -5.87
CA GLN A 30 -2.53 14.38 -6.85
C GLN A 30 -2.84 13.81 -8.23
N LYS A 31 -3.63 14.56 -9.00
CA LYS A 31 -3.83 14.44 -10.45
C LYS A 31 -3.89 15.83 -11.05
N GLY A 32 -3.28 16.06 -12.21
CA GLY A 32 -3.25 17.39 -12.82
C GLY A 32 -2.23 18.34 -12.20
N SER A 33 -2.35 19.62 -12.57
CA SER A 33 -1.45 20.69 -12.16
C SER A 33 -1.92 21.28 -10.84
N VAL A 34 -1.14 21.02 -9.79
CA VAL A 34 -1.37 21.53 -8.44
C VAL A 34 -0.14 22.31 -8.01
N LEU A 35 -0.34 23.57 -7.64
CA LEU A 35 0.71 24.51 -7.32
C LEU A 35 0.59 25.00 -5.88
N LEU A 36 1.72 25.22 -5.21
CA LEU A 36 1.81 25.75 -3.86
C LEU A 36 2.52 27.10 -3.89
N GLN A 37 1.99 28.06 -3.13
CA GLN A 37 2.63 29.33 -2.83
C GLN A 37 2.87 29.40 -1.33
N ARG A 38 4.15 29.53 -0.95
CA ARG A 38 4.54 29.71 0.46
C ARG A 38 4.16 31.11 0.93
N ASN A 39 3.77 31.27 2.19
CA ASN A 39 3.33 32.57 2.75
C ASN A 39 4.29 33.75 2.44
N ASN A 40 5.61 33.50 2.45
CA ASN A 40 6.63 34.53 2.23
C ASN A 40 7.18 34.58 0.80
N SER A 41 6.49 33.95 -0.16
CA SER A 41 6.93 33.86 -1.56
C SER A 41 5.81 34.25 -2.51
N SER A 42 6.16 35.00 -3.54
CA SER A 42 5.24 35.27 -4.67
C SER A 42 5.24 34.13 -5.70
N LYS A 43 6.18 33.17 -5.61
CA LYS A 43 6.35 32.11 -6.59
C LYS A 43 5.42 30.93 -6.32
N TRP A 44 4.82 30.42 -7.40
CA TRP A 44 4.09 29.16 -7.42
C TRP A 44 5.04 28.03 -7.79
N ILE A 45 5.05 26.97 -6.99
CA ILE A 45 5.85 25.77 -7.23
C ILE A 45 4.93 24.57 -7.42
N SER A 46 5.26 23.68 -8.35
CA SER A 46 4.53 22.43 -8.52
C SER A 46 4.75 21.55 -7.30
N VAL A 47 3.67 20.98 -6.77
CA VAL A 47 3.72 20.12 -5.59
C VAL A 47 3.97 18.67 -5.96
N LYS A 48 4.39 17.90 -4.96
CA LYS A 48 4.56 16.45 -5.01
C LYS A 48 3.84 15.80 -3.84
N ILE A 49 3.55 14.51 -3.99
CA ILE A 49 3.05 13.69 -2.89
C ILE A 49 4.09 13.70 -1.76
N GLY A 50 3.62 13.88 -0.53
CA GLY A 50 4.44 14.07 0.67
C GLY A 50 4.76 15.52 1.00
N ASP A 51 4.54 16.48 0.09
CA ASP A 51 4.75 17.89 0.40
C ASP A 51 3.84 18.34 1.55
N LEU A 52 4.42 19.13 2.46
CA LEU A 52 3.75 19.70 3.62
C LEU A 52 3.27 21.12 3.30
N ILE A 53 2.03 21.42 3.67
CA ILE A 53 1.38 22.73 3.57
C ILE A 53 1.37 23.35 4.96
N GLN A 54 1.99 24.52 5.09
CA GLN A 54 2.11 25.25 6.36
C GLN A 54 1.00 26.28 6.51
N SER A 55 0.85 26.79 7.72
CA SER A 55 -0.09 27.88 8.00
C SER A 55 0.15 29.06 7.06
N LYS A 56 -0.94 29.63 6.53
CA LYS A 56 -0.97 30.75 5.56
C LYS A 56 -0.43 30.43 4.15
N ASP A 57 0.01 29.21 3.88
CA ASP A 57 0.27 28.79 2.50
C ASP A 57 -1.03 28.78 1.68
N LYS A 58 -0.87 28.84 0.35
CA LYS A 58 -1.98 28.74 -0.61
C LYS A 58 -1.73 27.64 -1.61
N ILE A 59 -2.78 26.90 -1.95
CA ILE A 59 -2.76 25.90 -3.01
C ILE A 59 -3.62 26.36 -4.18
N LYS A 60 -3.13 26.17 -5.41
CA LYS A 60 -3.87 26.47 -6.63
C LYS A 60 -4.06 25.19 -7.43
N LEU A 61 -5.30 24.92 -7.80
CA LEU A 61 -5.69 23.83 -8.70
C LEU A 61 -6.07 24.44 -10.04
N GLU A 62 -5.50 23.90 -11.11
CA GLU A 62 -5.95 24.23 -12.47
C GLU A 62 -7.16 23.38 -12.88
N ASN A 63 -7.76 23.68 -14.03
CA ASN A 63 -8.89 22.89 -14.55
C ASN A 63 -8.51 21.40 -14.67
N ASN A 64 -9.46 20.52 -14.34
CA ASN A 64 -9.28 19.07 -14.33
C ASN A 64 -8.17 18.56 -13.39
N SER A 65 -7.78 19.37 -12.40
CA SER A 65 -6.80 18.99 -11.38
C SER A 65 -7.49 18.57 -10.08
N TYR A 66 -6.80 17.74 -9.31
CA TYR A 66 -7.27 17.17 -8.06
C TYR A 66 -6.11 17.06 -7.07
N VAL A 67 -6.39 17.34 -5.80
CA VAL A 67 -5.47 17.07 -4.69
C VAL A 67 -6.23 16.45 -3.52
N GLY A 68 -5.65 15.38 -2.99
CA GLY A 68 -6.09 14.75 -1.76
C GLY A 68 -5.12 15.11 -0.62
N LEU A 69 -5.65 15.69 0.45
CA LEU A 69 -4.89 16.20 1.58
C LEU A 69 -5.27 15.45 2.86
N SER A 70 -4.29 15.20 3.73
CA SER A 70 -4.53 14.87 5.14
C SER A 70 -4.22 16.07 6.01
N HIS A 71 -5.12 16.37 6.94
CA HIS A 71 -4.91 17.36 7.99
C HIS A 71 -4.22 16.70 9.19
N VAL A 72 -3.48 17.47 9.99
CA VAL A 72 -2.83 16.99 11.24
C VAL A 72 -3.80 16.34 12.24
N SER A 73 -5.10 16.64 12.14
CA SER A 73 -6.13 15.99 12.96
C SER A 73 -6.52 14.58 12.48
N GLY A 74 -5.92 14.07 11.39
CA GLY A 74 -6.29 12.79 10.77
C GLY A 74 -7.49 12.84 9.82
N LYS A 75 -8.10 14.02 9.63
CA LYS A 75 -9.17 14.22 8.64
C LYS A 75 -8.60 14.38 7.24
N ILE A 76 -9.43 14.14 6.23
CA ILE A 76 -9.06 14.30 4.82
C ILE A 76 -9.86 15.36 4.11
N LEU A 77 -9.24 15.92 3.08
CA LEU A 77 -9.84 16.89 2.20
C LEU A 77 -9.53 16.53 0.75
N ASP A 78 -10.60 16.45 -0.04
CA ASP A 78 -10.54 16.18 -1.48
C ASP A 78 -10.96 17.46 -2.19
N ILE A 79 -10.09 17.98 -3.05
CA ILE A 79 -10.35 19.19 -3.80
C ILE A 79 -10.17 18.87 -5.27
N ASN A 80 -11.24 19.07 -6.04
CA ASN A 80 -11.33 18.82 -7.48
C ASN A 80 -11.79 20.06 -8.27
N LYS A 81 -12.21 21.12 -7.56
CA LYS A 81 -12.63 22.38 -8.17
C LYS A 81 -11.41 23.26 -8.39
N ALA A 82 -11.23 23.72 -9.62
CA ALA A 82 -10.19 24.68 -9.96
C ALA A 82 -10.37 25.96 -9.14
N GLY A 83 -9.26 26.55 -8.71
CA GLY A 83 -9.29 27.72 -7.82
C GLY A 83 -8.02 27.87 -7.01
N THR A 84 -7.98 28.94 -6.22
CA THR A 84 -6.94 29.16 -5.21
C THR A 84 -7.56 29.05 -3.83
N TYR A 85 -6.96 28.23 -2.98
CA TYR A 85 -7.44 27.95 -1.63
C TYR A 85 -6.34 28.32 -0.63
N SER A 86 -6.67 29.18 0.33
CA SER A 86 -5.86 29.38 1.52
C SER A 86 -6.09 28.25 2.52
N THR A 87 -5.14 28.04 3.43
CA THR A 87 -5.30 27.11 4.57
C THR A 87 -6.59 27.35 5.37
N THR A 88 -7.03 28.59 5.52
CA THR A 88 -8.33 28.93 6.14
C THR A 88 -9.52 28.42 5.34
N ASP A 89 -9.48 28.52 4.01
CA ASP A 89 -10.52 27.97 3.14
C ASP A 89 -10.57 26.45 3.26
N LEU A 90 -9.39 25.80 3.25
CA LEU A 90 -9.25 24.35 3.43
C LEU A 90 -9.85 23.89 4.77
N TYR A 91 -9.56 24.62 5.85
CA TYR A 91 -10.10 24.33 7.17
C TYR A 91 -11.62 24.46 7.20
N THR A 92 -12.17 25.50 6.56
CA THR A 92 -13.62 25.69 6.47
C THR A 92 -14.30 24.53 5.75
N ILE A 93 -13.73 24.03 4.64
CA ILE A 93 -14.26 22.87 3.94
C ILE A 93 -14.16 21.60 4.81
N LEU A 94 -13.05 21.44 5.53
CA LEU A 94 -12.81 20.31 6.43
C LEU A 94 -13.84 20.21 7.56
N GLN A 95 -14.29 21.35 8.09
CA GLN A 95 -15.27 21.39 9.19
C GLN A 95 -16.67 20.94 8.77
N ASN A 96 -16.98 21.01 7.48
CA ASN A 96 -18.25 20.54 6.93
C ASN A 96 -18.26 19.01 6.69
N LYS A 97 -17.14 18.32 6.88
CA LYS A 97 -17.06 16.86 6.75
C LYS A 97 -17.33 16.16 8.10
N LYS A 98 -18.05 15.03 8.05
CA LYS A 98 -18.33 14.18 9.22
C LYS A 98 -17.02 13.67 9.86
N ASN A 99 -17.03 13.52 11.17
CA ASN A 99 -15.94 12.86 11.90
C ASN A 99 -16.12 11.34 11.82
N SER A 100 -15.05 10.58 11.57
CA SER A 100 -15.10 9.13 11.61
C SER A 100 -13.75 8.50 11.91
N THR A 101 -13.81 7.39 12.63
CA THR A 101 -12.65 6.62 13.10
C THR A 101 -12.16 5.62 12.04
N ILE A 102 -13.02 5.14 11.13
CA ILE A 102 -12.67 4.08 10.16
C ILE A 102 -11.74 4.62 9.08
N THR A 103 -12.09 5.71 8.39
CA THR A 103 -11.21 6.30 7.37
C THR A 103 -9.93 6.86 7.98
N GLY A 104 -9.99 7.38 9.21
CA GLY A 104 -8.83 7.92 9.92
C GLY A 104 -7.65 6.93 10.00
N LYS A 105 -7.91 5.65 10.29
CA LYS A 105 -6.83 4.63 10.32
C LYS A 105 -6.19 4.41 8.95
N PHE A 106 -6.99 4.34 7.88
CA PHE A 106 -6.47 4.09 6.53
C PHE A 106 -5.77 5.30 5.93
N VAL A 107 -6.24 6.51 6.27
CA VAL A 107 -5.58 7.76 5.91
C VAL A 107 -4.23 7.86 6.61
N LYS A 108 -4.18 7.52 7.90
CA LYS A 108 -2.91 7.44 8.62
C LYS A 108 -1.97 6.43 7.96
N TYR A 109 -2.47 5.25 7.61
CA TYR A 109 -1.68 4.25 6.90
C TYR A 109 -1.12 4.79 5.57
N VAL A 110 -1.95 5.40 4.72
CA VAL A 110 -1.51 6.01 3.46
C VAL A 110 -0.50 7.14 3.71
N SER A 111 -0.73 8.00 4.69
CA SER A 111 0.23 9.04 5.09
C SER A 111 1.57 8.45 5.54
N ASP A 112 1.55 7.39 6.35
CA ASP A 112 2.76 6.72 6.81
C ASP A 112 3.50 6.06 5.63
N GLN A 113 2.78 5.51 4.64
CA GLN A 113 3.39 4.98 3.42
C GLN A 113 4.07 6.07 2.57
N VAL A 114 3.46 7.25 2.49
CA VAL A 114 4.03 8.44 1.83
C VAL A 114 5.28 8.95 2.56
N ASP A 115 5.26 8.95 3.90
CA ASP A 115 6.40 9.38 4.72
C ASP A 115 7.55 8.40 4.72
N ASN A 116 7.24 7.10 4.54
CA ASN A 116 8.23 6.06 4.37
C ASN A 116 8.95 6.29 3.05
N THR A 117 9.93 7.19 3.08
CA THR A 117 10.97 7.37 2.07
C THR A 117 12.12 6.38 2.27
N GLY A 118 12.09 5.63 3.39
CA GLY A 118 13.00 4.53 3.67
C GLY A 118 12.85 3.36 2.69
N GLY A 119 13.90 2.56 2.59
CA GLY A 119 14.03 1.44 1.65
C GLY A 119 12.85 0.46 1.66
N ILE A 120 12.85 -0.48 0.71
CA ILE A 120 11.67 -1.31 0.39
C ILE A 120 11.09 -2.07 1.61
N PHE A 121 11.92 -2.34 2.62
CA PHE A 121 11.57 -3.04 3.86
C PHE A 121 11.30 -2.14 5.07
N ALA A 122 11.26 -0.82 4.91
CA ALA A 122 10.97 0.11 6.00
C ALA A 122 9.46 0.16 6.28
N SER A 123 8.89 -0.89 6.86
CA SER A 123 7.46 -0.95 7.22
C SER A 123 7.24 -1.00 8.73
N LYS A 124 7.88 -0.11 9.48
CA LYS A 124 7.67 0.02 10.94
C LYS A 124 6.22 0.35 11.34
N SER A 125 5.39 0.85 10.42
CA SER A 125 3.99 1.26 10.65
C SER A 125 2.96 0.14 10.42
N GLN A 126 3.35 -0.97 9.78
CA GLN A 126 2.41 -2.02 9.38
C GLN A 126 1.96 -2.93 10.54
N THR A 127 2.86 -3.29 11.44
CA THR A 127 2.59 -4.23 12.55
C THR A 127 1.69 -3.64 13.62
N ASP A 128 1.73 -2.32 13.84
CA ASP A 128 0.92 -1.67 14.87
C ASP A 128 -0.51 -1.43 14.43
N ASN A 129 -0.77 -1.31 13.11
CA ASN A 129 -2.11 -1.13 12.57
C ASN A 129 -2.82 -2.48 12.28
N MET A 130 -2.09 -3.54 11.95
CA MET A 130 -2.65 -4.89 11.69
C MET A 130 -2.88 -5.74 12.95
N LYS A 131 -2.31 -5.38 14.11
CA LYS A 131 -2.61 -6.03 15.41
C LYS A 131 -4.08 -5.91 15.82
N SER A 132 -4.85 -4.98 15.22
CA SER A 132 -6.23 -4.70 15.61
C SER A 132 -7.27 -5.69 15.04
N THR A 133 -6.92 -6.54 14.06
CA THR A 133 -7.91 -7.37 13.34
C THR A 133 -7.69 -8.88 13.48
N GLY A 134 -6.64 -9.33 14.17
CA GLY A 134 -6.39 -10.76 14.40
C GLY A 134 -5.95 -11.54 13.15
N ALA A 135 -5.65 -10.86 12.04
CA ALA A 135 -5.08 -11.48 10.86
C ALA A 135 -3.64 -11.95 11.15
N VAL A 136 -3.36 -13.23 10.87
CA VAL A 136 -2.02 -13.79 11.05
C VAL A 136 -1.09 -13.18 10.00
N ASN A 137 -0.08 -12.47 10.48
CA ASN A 137 0.92 -11.83 9.67
C ASN A 137 1.81 -12.89 8.99
N ARG A 138 1.84 -12.91 7.65
CA ARG A 138 2.94 -13.53 6.86
C ARG A 138 3.86 -12.48 6.24
N SER A 139 3.66 -11.18 6.56
CA SER A 139 4.65 -10.18 6.19
C SER A 139 5.95 -10.47 6.93
N ILE A 140 7.06 -10.37 6.22
CA ILE A 140 8.37 -10.58 6.83
C ILE A 140 8.67 -9.30 7.58
N GLU A 141 8.47 -9.33 8.90
CA GLU A 141 8.83 -8.25 9.80
C GLU A 141 10.36 -8.13 9.80
N LEU A 142 10.88 -7.23 8.98
CA LEU A 142 12.28 -6.82 9.06
C LEU A 142 12.33 -5.51 9.84
N ASN A 143 12.80 -5.58 11.08
CA ASN A 143 13.11 -4.35 11.79
C ASN A 143 14.31 -3.65 11.12
N ALA A 144 14.54 -2.37 11.44
CA ALA A 144 15.61 -1.57 10.83
C ALA A 144 17.02 -2.21 10.99
N GLN A 145 17.22 -3.05 12.01
CA GLN A 145 18.46 -3.79 12.25
C GLN A 145 18.59 -5.04 11.37
N GLU A 146 17.50 -5.71 11.04
CA GLU A 146 17.47 -6.83 10.08
C GLU A 146 17.58 -6.33 8.63
N GLY A 147 17.00 -5.17 8.31
CA GLY A 147 17.28 -4.46 7.07
C GLY A 147 18.73 -3.97 6.98
N GLN A 148 19.38 -3.63 8.11
CA GLN A 148 20.84 -3.43 8.18
C GLN A 148 21.60 -4.72 7.94
N LYS A 149 21.20 -5.85 8.56
CA LYS A 149 21.82 -7.16 8.29
C LYS A 149 21.71 -7.55 6.82
N ILE A 150 20.58 -7.33 6.14
CA ILE A 150 20.42 -7.64 4.71
C ILE A 150 21.28 -6.74 3.83
N GLY A 151 21.33 -5.43 4.10
CA GLY A 151 22.25 -4.52 3.40
C GLY A 151 23.72 -4.90 3.61
N ASN A 152 24.06 -5.33 4.82
CA ASN A 152 25.41 -5.77 5.17
C ASN A 152 25.75 -7.17 4.61
N MET A 153 24.77 -8.06 4.44
CA MET A 153 24.94 -9.41 3.89
C MET A 153 25.00 -9.43 2.36
N THR A 154 24.31 -8.50 1.69
CA THR A 154 24.20 -8.45 0.23
C THR A 154 25.15 -7.42 -0.40
N GLY A 155 25.65 -6.47 0.38
CA GLY A 155 26.45 -5.33 -0.13
C GLY A 155 25.63 -4.32 -0.95
N LEU A 156 24.30 -4.45 -0.96
CA LEU A 156 23.39 -3.64 -1.78
C LEU A 156 22.69 -2.58 -0.93
N ASP A 157 22.46 -1.39 -1.52
CA ASP A 157 21.68 -0.33 -0.89
C ASP A 157 20.23 -0.83 -0.68
N LYS A 158 19.70 -0.63 0.53
CA LYS A 158 18.34 -1.00 0.97
C LYS A 158 17.23 -0.34 0.16
N ASN A 159 17.59 0.69 -0.61
CA ASN A 159 16.70 1.42 -1.50
C ASN A 159 16.69 0.86 -2.93
N THR A 160 17.46 -0.20 -3.22
CA THR A 160 17.55 -0.80 -4.55
C THR A 160 16.65 -2.03 -4.68
N SER A 161 15.96 -2.13 -5.81
CA SER A 161 15.21 -3.32 -6.24
C SER A 161 16.06 -4.60 -6.21
N SER A 162 17.38 -4.48 -6.35
CA SER A 162 18.35 -5.56 -6.19
C SER A 162 18.32 -6.19 -4.78
N ALA A 163 18.04 -5.42 -3.72
CA ALA A 163 17.87 -5.95 -2.37
C ALA A 163 16.61 -6.83 -2.23
N ILE A 164 15.55 -6.54 -3.01
CA ILE A 164 14.34 -7.39 -3.09
C ILE A 164 14.68 -8.72 -3.73
N GLY A 165 15.43 -8.71 -4.84
CA GLY A 165 15.84 -9.94 -5.52
C GLY A 165 16.73 -10.81 -4.64
N ALA A 166 17.72 -10.21 -3.96
CA ALA A 166 18.60 -10.92 -3.05
C ALA A 166 17.85 -11.50 -1.83
N PHE A 167 16.89 -10.74 -1.29
CA PHE A 167 16.03 -11.20 -0.20
C PHE A 167 15.05 -12.30 -0.62
N ALA A 168 14.43 -12.15 -1.79
CA ALA A 168 13.56 -13.17 -2.37
C ALA A 168 14.32 -14.48 -2.55
N ASN A 169 15.56 -14.44 -3.08
CA ASN A 169 16.41 -15.62 -3.21
C ASN A 169 16.84 -16.23 -1.87
N LEU A 170 16.93 -15.43 -0.80
CA LEU A 170 17.29 -15.92 0.53
C LEU A 170 16.14 -16.67 1.22
N ILE A 171 14.91 -16.16 1.10
CA ILE A 171 13.73 -16.70 1.82
C ILE A 171 12.94 -17.67 0.96
N PHE A 172 12.94 -17.45 -0.36
CA PHE A 172 12.33 -18.30 -1.36
C PHE A 172 13.40 -18.63 -2.41
N PRO A 173 14.44 -19.40 -2.04
CA PRO A 173 15.44 -19.85 -3.01
C PRO A 173 14.71 -20.44 -4.21
N SER A 174 15.13 -20.04 -5.40
CA SER A 174 14.47 -20.45 -6.64
C SER A 174 14.44 -21.96 -6.74
N ASP A 175 13.31 -22.56 -6.37
CA ASP A 175 13.08 -23.98 -6.56
C ASP A 175 12.61 -24.17 -8.00
N GLU A 176 13.56 -24.46 -8.91
CA GLU A 176 13.26 -24.74 -10.32
C GLU A 176 12.29 -25.92 -10.51
N LYS A 177 12.01 -26.68 -9.44
CA LYS A 177 11.06 -27.80 -9.43
C LYS A 177 9.63 -27.40 -9.07
N LYS A 178 9.34 -26.12 -8.83
CA LYS A 178 7.99 -25.65 -8.47
C LYS A 178 7.46 -24.60 -9.44
N ILE A 179 6.16 -24.70 -9.72
CA ILE A 179 5.44 -23.62 -10.40
C ILE A 179 5.21 -22.50 -9.40
N LYS A 180 5.54 -21.27 -9.77
CA LYS A 180 5.27 -20.11 -8.93
C LYS A 180 3.82 -19.67 -9.16
N ALA A 181 2.95 -19.90 -8.19
CA ALA A 181 1.61 -19.32 -8.21
C ALA A 181 1.70 -17.78 -8.15
N PHE A 182 0.74 -17.07 -8.75
CA PHE A 182 0.72 -15.60 -8.78
C PHE A 182 -0.45 -15.05 -7.95
N LEU A 183 -1.70 -15.31 -8.32
CA LEU A 183 -2.88 -14.86 -7.56
C LEU A 183 -4.00 -15.91 -7.59
N PRO A 184 -4.91 -15.88 -6.60
CA PRO A 184 -4.79 -15.15 -5.33
C PRO A 184 -3.72 -15.77 -4.41
N ARG A 185 -3.06 -14.99 -3.54
CA ARG A 185 -2.28 -15.57 -2.44
C ARG A 185 -3.26 -15.95 -1.32
N THR A 186 -2.81 -16.00 -0.07
CA THR A 186 -3.71 -16.22 1.07
C THR A 186 -4.73 -15.08 1.20
N SER A 187 -5.97 -15.26 0.72
CA SER A 187 -6.93 -14.16 0.52
C SER A 187 -8.37 -14.56 0.83
N TYR A 188 -9.15 -13.57 1.25
CA TYR A 188 -10.61 -13.67 1.27
C TYR A 188 -11.17 -13.40 -0.12
N LEU A 189 -12.18 -14.18 -0.51
CA LEU A 189 -12.86 -14.07 -1.80
C LEU A 189 -14.15 -13.28 -1.61
N PHE A 190 -14.16 -12.07 -2.17
CA PHE A 190 -15.30 -11.17 -2.09
C PHE A 190 -16.26 -11.36 -3.27
N ASP A 191 -15.73 -11.45 -4.48
CA ASP A 191 -16.50 -11.68 -5.69
C ASP A 191 -16.80 -13.18 -5.89
N ASP A 192 -17.73 -13.47 -6.80
CA ASP A 192 -18.00 -14.84 -7.22
C ASP A 192 -17.10 -15.27 -8.38
N GLU A 193 -16.60 -14.33 -9.18
CA GLU A 193 -15.65 -14.59 -10.27
C GLU A 193 -14.23 -14.28 -9.80
N ILE A 194 -13.41 -15.32 -9.71
CA ILE A 194 -12.04 -15.21 -9.20
C ILE A 194 -11.06 -15.56 -10.31
N ASP A 195 -10.08 -14.68 -10.52
CA ASP A 195 -8.97 -14.89 -11.43
C ASP A 195 -7.82 -15.60 -10.70
N PHE A 196 -7.57 -16.85 -11.07
CA PHE A 196 -6.40 -17.60 -10.65
C PHE A 196 -5.31 -17.47 -11.69
N SER A 197 -4.06 -17.31 -11.26
CA SER A 197 -2.93 -17.10 -12.18
C SER A 197 -1.62 -17.58 -11.59
N TRP A 198 -0.67 -17.90 -12.46
CA TRP A 198 0.66 -18.40 -12.12
C TRP A 198 1.68 -17.94 -13.17
N TYR A 199 2.97 -18.07 -12.86
CA TYR A 199 4.03 -17.82 -13.83
C TYR A 199 4.16 -19.03 -14.75
N LYS A 200 4.38 -18.76 -16.05
CA LYS A 200 4.63 -19.79 -17.04
C LYS A 200 5.81 -20.66 -16.63
N ASP A 201 5.59 -21.96 -16.57
CA ASP A 201 6.66 -22.93 -16.55
C ASP A 201 7.12 -23.20 -17.98
N LYS A 202 8.44 -23.22 -18.18
CA LYS A 202 9.05 -23.42 -19.50
C LYS A 202 8.79 -24.83 -20.05
N ASP A 203 8.58 -25.79 -19.15
CA ASP A 203 8.46 -27.21 -19.49
C ASP A 203 6.99 -27.67 -19.58
N ALA A 204 6.02 -26.85 -19.13
CA ALA A 204 4.61 -27.24 -19.09
C ALA A 204 3.78 -26.58 -20.21
N ASN A 205 3.07 -27.40 -20.99
CA ASN A 205 2.14 -26.97 -22.03
C ASN A 205 0.68 -26.85 -21.53
N ASN A 206 0.35 -27.59 -20.47
CA ASN A 206 -0.96 -27.58 -19.85
C ASN A 206 -0.81 -27.47 -18.34
N TYR A 207 -1.82 -26.89 -17.71
CA TYR A 207 -1.93 -26.70 -16.27
C TYR A 207 -3.27 -27.20 -15.80
N THR A 208 -3.30 -27.85 -14.65
CA THR A 208 -4.53 -28.16 -13.93
C THR A 208 -4.53 -27.38 -12.63
N ILE A 209 -5.54 -26.54 -12.45
CA ILE A 209 -5.82 -25.94 -11.15
C ILE A 209 -6.60 -26.95 -10.30
N TYR A 210 -6.21 -27.06 -9.04
CA TYR A 210 -6.93 -27.82 -8.03
C TYR A 210 -7.33 -26.87 -6.91
N ILE A 211 -8.57 -27.03 -6.43
CA ILE A 211 -9.02 -26.50 -5.15
C ILE A 211 -9.35 -27.70 -4.28
N VAL A 212 -8.77 -27.71 -3.09
CA VAL A 212 -8.89 -28.78 -2.10
C VAL A 212 -9.42 -28.24 -0.78
N ASP A 213 -10.07 -29.10 0.01
CA ASP A 213 -10.44 -28.79 1.38
C ASP A 213 -9.24 -28.91 2.34
N ARG A 214 -9.48 -28.78 3.66
CA ARG A 214 -8.45 -28.91 4.70
C ARG A 214 -7.85 -30.31 4.85
N ASN A 215 -8.44 -31.32 4.22
CA ASN A 215 -7.99 -32.71 4.23
C ASN A 215 -7.35 -33.11 2.90
N ASP A 216 -6.99 -32.13 2.05
CA ASP A 216 -6.47 -32.31 0.70
C ASP A 216 -7.43 -33.03 -0.27
N VAL A 217 -8.73 -33.08 0.05
CA VAL A 217 -9.74 -33.65 -0.84
C VAL A 217 -10.05 -32.63 -1.94
N VAL A 218 -9.90 -33.04 -3.21
CA VAL A 218 -10.22 -32.20 -4.37
C VAL A 218 -11.71 -31.90 -4.42
N VAL A 219 -12.06 -30.62 -4.28
CA VAL A 219 -13.43 -30.11 -4.39
C VAL A 219 -13.72 -29.50 -5.75
N PHE A 220 -12.68 -29.06 -6.45
CA PHE A 220 -12.77 -28.56 -7.82
C PHE A 220 -11.43 -28.76 -8.54
N SER A 221 -11.48 -29.07 -9.83
CA SER A 221 -10.30 -29.05 -10.69
C SER A 221 -10.66 -28.65 -12.11
N LYS A 222 -9.76 -27.95 -12.80
CA LYS A 222 -9.95 -27.57 -14.20
C LYS A 222 -8.62 -27.48 -14.94
N MET A 223 -8.56 -27.99 -16.15
CA MET A 223 -7.39 -27.90 -17.03
C MET A 223 -7.46 -26.63 -17.90
N THR A 224 -6.30 -26.04 -18.20
CA THR A 224 -6.12 -24.93 -19.14
C THR A 224 -4.72 -24.98 -19.76
N ASN A 225 -4.54 -24.39 -20.93
CA ASN A 225 -3.23 -24.17 -21.56
C ASN A 225 -2.68 -22.75 -21.33
N ASP A 226 -3.47 -21.88 -20.69
CA ASP A 226 -3.06 -20.54 -20.30
C ASP A 226 -2.43 -20.54 -18.89
N THR A 227 -1.81 -19.42 -18.52
CA THR A 227 -1.25 -19.14 -17.19
C THR A 227 -2.23 -18.46 -16.24
N SER A 228 -3.48 -18.33 -16.68
CA SER A 228 -4.57 -17.80 -15.88
C SER A 228 -5.89 -18.48 -16.21
N ILE A 229 -6.80 -18.45 -15.24
CA ILE A 229 -8.16 -18.95 -15.41
C ILE A 229 -9.13 -18.19 -14.51
N ARG A 230 -10.23 -17.73 -15.10
CA ARG A 230 -11.37 -17.20 -14.36
C ARG A 230 -12.31 -18.32 -13.95
N ILE A 231 -12.61 -18.42 -12.66
CA ILE A 231 -13.53 -19.41 -12.10
C ILE A 231 -14.68 -18.67 -11.43
N ASN A 232 -15.90 -18.99 -11.84
CA ASN A 232 -17.08 -18.62 -11.08
C ASN A 232 -17.27 -19.64 -9.95
N ILE A 233 -17.00 -19.22 -8.71
CA ILE A 233 -17.02 -20.04 -7.51
C ILE A 233 -18.42 -20.61 -7.22
N LYS A 234 -19.49 -19.94 -7.66
CA LYS A 234 -20.86 -20.47 -7.54
C LYS A 234 -21.10 -21.72 -8.40
N ASN A 235 -20.29 -21.93 -9.44
CA ASN A 235 -20.36 -23.12 -10.29
C ASN A 235 -19.47 -24.26 -9.76
N THR A 236 -19.06 -24.20 -8.50
CA THR A 236 -18.22 -25.19 -7.82
C THR A 236 -18.93 -25.75 -6.59
N ASN A 237 -18.32 -26.73 -5.92
CA ASN A 237 -18.83 -27.30 -4.65
C ASN A 237 -18.30 -26.58 -3.41
N LEU A 238 -17.73 -25.38 -3.57
CA LEU A 238 -17.22 -24.58 -2.46
C LEU A 238 -18.38 -24.07 -1.61
N GLN A 239 -18.14 -23.88 -0.31
CA GLN A 239 -19.08 -23.31 0.64
C GLN A 239 -18.55 -22.00 1.19
N THR A 240 -19.43 -21.02 1.39
CA THR A 240 -19.06 -19.78 2.09
C THR A 240 -18.74 -20.07 3.55
N GLY A 241 -17.88 -19.26 4.17
CA GLY A 241 -17.45 -19.45 5.55
C GLY A 241 -16.40 -20.56 5.73
N THR A 242 -15.84 -21.08 4.63
CA THR A 242 -14.95 -22.24 4.64
C THR A 242 -13.61 -21.90 4.00
N ASN A 243 -12.55 -22.40 4.63
CA ASN A 243 -11.18 -22.36 4.12
C ASN A 243 -10.96 -23.48 3.11
N TYR A 244 -10.47 -23.11 1.94
CA TYR A 244 -9.97 -24.02 0.91
C TYR A 244 -8.53 -23.67 0.58
N TYR A 245 -7.86 -24.56 -0.14
CA TYR A 245 -6.50 -24.36 -0.61
C TYR A 245 -6.48 -24.61 -2.10
N TRP A 246 -5.77 -23.77 -2.83
CA TRP A 246 -5.60 -23.97 -4.25
C TRP A 246 -4.12 -24.11 -4.60
N TYR A 247 -3.86 -24.86 -5.65
CA TYR A 247 -2.56 -24.97 -6.27
C TYR A 247 -2.72 -25.23 -7.76
N VAL A 248 -1.66 -24.98 -8.52
CA VAL A 248 -1.57 -25.36 -9.93
C VAL A 248 -0.55 -26.47 -10.09
N GLN A 249 -0.87 -27.42 -10.97
CA GLN A 249 0.02 -28.49 -11.35
C GLN A 249 0.22 -28.45 -12.88
N GLY A 250 1.48 -28.47 -13.30
CA GLY A 250 1.88 -28.68 -14.69
C GLY A 250 2.16 -30.16 -14.93
N GLU A 251 3.09 -30.46 -15.84
CA GLU A 251 3.45 -31.85 -16.15
C GLU A 251 4.04 -32.59 -14.93
N ASP A 252 5.22 -32.18 -14.48
CA ASP A 252 5.95 -32.79 -13.35
C ASP A 252 6.09 -31.86 -12.14
N LYS A 253 5.63 -30.60 -12.26
CA LYS A 253 5.77 -29.57 -11.22
C LYS A 253 4.43 -29.18 -10.62
N LYS A 254 4.46 -28.85 -9.33
CA LYS A 254 3.32 -28.36 -8.56
C LYS A 254 3.70 -27.05 -7.87
N SER A 255 2.76 -26.12 -7.76
CA SER A 255 2.95 -24.92 -6.96
C SER A 255 2.77 -25.17 -5.48
N ASP A 256 3.26 -24.26 -4.65
CA ASP A 256 2.80 -24.19 -3.26
C ASP A 256 1.29 -23.96 -3.20
N GLN A 257 0.68 -24.37 -2.09
CA GLN A 257 -0.74 -24.18 -1.82
C GLN A 257 -0.99 -22.80 -1.20
N TYR A 258 -2.04 -22.14 -1.67
CA TYR A 258 -2.50 -20.86 -1.13
C TYR A 258 -3.93 -21.00 -0.61
N ASN A 259 -4.15 -20.51 0.60
CA ASN A 259 -5.46 -20.55 1.24
C ASN A 259 -6.41 -19.50 0.65
N ILE A 260 -7.64 -19.88 0.43
CA ILE A 260 -8.73 -18.98 0.06
C ILE A 260 -9.91 -19.20 1.00
N TYR A 261 -10.56 -18.12 1.41
CA TYR A 261 -11.75 -18.17 2.26
C TYR A 261 -12.89 -17.46 1.55
N TRP A 262 -13.97 -18.19 1.24
CA TRP A 262 -15.10 -17.59 0.55
C TRP A 262 -16.03 -16.91 1.56
N LEU A 263 -16.12 -15.59 1.49
CA LEU A 263 -16.87 -14.82 2.48
C LEU A 263 -18.37 -15.18 2.45
N THR A 264 -18.95 -15.31 3.64
CA THR A 264 -20.40 -15.39 3.85
C THR A 264 -21.09 -14.08 3.46
N GLN A 265 -22.40 -14.15 3.23
CA GLN A 265 -23.21 -12.97 2.92
C GLN A 265 -23.14 -11.91 4.04
N SER A 266 -23.09 -12.34 5.30
CA SER A 266 -22.98 -11.43 6.45
C SER A 266 -21.63 -10.71 6.49
N GLU A 267 -20.53 -11.42 6.22
CA GLU A 267 -19.19 -10.81 6.17
C GLU A 267 -19.09 -9.81 5.01
N LYS A 268 -19.60 -10.18 3.82
CA LYS A 268 -19.67 -9.27 2.66
C LYS A 268 -20.50 -8.02 2.98
N ALA A 269 -21.61 -8.17 3.70
CA ALA A 269 -22.45 -7.04 4.11
C ALA A 269 -21.71 -6.07 5.05
N ASN A 270 -20.95 -6.59 6.01
CA ASN A 270 -20.13 -5.76 6.91
C ASN A 270 -19.05 -4.98 6.14
N ILE A 271 -18.33 -5.67 5.24
CA ILE A 271 -17.33 -5.03 4.37
C ILE A 271 -17.96 -3.94 3.50
N ASN A 272 -19.15 -4.18 2.94
CA ASN A 272 -19.87 -3.18 2.16
C ASN A 272 -20.29 -1.97 2.99
N ALA A 273 -20.70 -2.17 4.25
CA ALA A 273 -21.05 -1.07 5.15
C ALA A 273 -19.82 -0.18 5.42
N ASP A 274 -18.66 -0.77 5.64
CA ASP A 274 -17.40 -0.03 5.82
C ASP A 274 -17.00 0.73 4.55
N ILE A 275 -17.15 0.12 3.36
CA ILE A 275 -16.90 0.78 2.07
C ILE A 275 -17.83 1.99 1.88
N ILE A 276 -19.12 1.86 2.21
CA ILE A 276 -20.08 2.96 2.14
C ILE A 276 -19.66 4.09 3.08
N ALA A 277 -19.27 3.77 4.32
CA ALA A 277 -18.78 4.77 5.26
C ALA A 277 -17.54 5.52 4.73
N ILE A 278 -16.58 4.79 4.14
CA ILE A 278 -15.40 5.39 3.49
C ILE A 278 -15.84 6.36 2.38
N TYR A 279 -16.75 5.95 1.49
CA TYR A 279 -17.23 6.82 0.41
C TYR A 279 -17.99 8.05 0.92
N GLU A 280 -18.79 7.94 1.99
CA GLU A 280 -19.47 9.09 2.59
C GLU A 280 -18.49 10.15 3.14
N GLU A 281 -17.30 9.74 3.56
CA GLU A 281 -16.32 10.60 4.23
C GLU A 281 -15.30 11.21 3.27
N VAL A 282 -14.76 10.37 2.38
CA VAL A 282 -13.78 10.77 1.37
C VAL A 282 -14.47 11.52 0.24
N GLY A 283 -15.60 10.98 -0.22
CA GLY A 283 -16.23 11.29 -1.50
C GLY A 283 -16.36 10.03 -2.35
N ASN A 284 -17.41 9.96 -3.18
CA ASN A 284 -17.68 8.83 -4.07
C ASN A 284 -17.11 9.01 -5.49
N GLU A 285 -16.40 10.10 -5.73
CA GLU A 285 -15.71 10.32 -7.00
C GLU A 285 -14.51 9.38 -7.13
N ASP A 286 -14.30 8.82 -8.32
CA ASP A 286 -13.19 7.91 -8.59
C ASP A 286 -11.86 8.69 -8.70
N THR A 287 -11.23 8.94 -7.55
CA THR A 287 -9.98 9.71 -7.41
C THR A 287 -8.81 8.82 -7.01
N PRO A 288 -7.55 9.28 -7.20
CA PRO A 288 -6.39 8.55 -6.71
C PRO A 288 -6.43 8.30 -5.19
N LEU A 289 -6.92 9.26 -4.38
CA LEU A 289 -6.94 9.10 -2.91
C LEU A 289 -7.91 8.01 -2.48
N ILE A 290 -9.16 8.03 -2.96
CA ILE A 290 -10.15 7.03 -2.55
C ILE A 290 -9.67 5.63 -2.92
N ASN A 291 -9.02 5.47 -4.07
CA ASN A 291 -8.45 4.19 -4.47
C ASN A 291 -7.27 3.77 -3.58
N LEU A 292 -6.42 4.69 -3.11
CA LEU A 292 -5.38 4.35 -2.11
C LEU A 292 -5.97 3.96 -0.76
N ILE A 293 -7.02 4.66 -0.31
CA ILE A 293 -7.71 4.35 0.95
C ILE A 293 -8.41 2.98 0.85
N LEU A 294 -9.10 2.72 -0.26
CA LEU A 294 -9.72 1.41 -0.52
C LEU A 294 -8.67 0.31 -0.61
N ALA A 295 -7.51 0.57 -1.23
CA ALA A 295 -6.43 -0.41 -1.27
C ALA A 295 -5.95 -0.79 0.15
N ALA A 296 -5.74 0.21 1.01
CA ALA A 296 -5.39 0.00 2.42
C ALA A 296 -6.47 -0.75 3.20
N PHE A 297 -7.74 -0.42 2.97
CA PHE A 297 -8.87 -1.12 3.56
C PHE A 297 -8.93 -2.59 3.13
N TYR A 298 -8.77 -2.87 1.84
CA TYR A 298 -8.78 -4.24 1.33
C TYR A 298 -7.53 -5.03 1.74
N GLU A 299 -6.38 -4.38 1.95
CA GLU A 299 -5.20 -5.01 2.57
C GLU A 299 -5.51 -5.46 4.00
N ASP A 300 -6.10 -4.58 4.83
CA ASP A 300 -6.51 -4.88 6.21
C ASP A 300 -7.58 -5.98 6.28
N ALA A 301 -8.52 -5.98 5.32
CA ALA A 301 -9.54 -7.01 5.17
C ALA A 301 -9.03 -8.32 4.52
N ASN A 302 -7.75 -8.38 4.12
CA ASN A 302 -7.13 -9.50 3.39
C ASN A 302 -7.86 -9.89 2.08
N ILE A 303 -8.41 -8.92 1.35
CA ILE A 303 -9.09 -9.10 0.06
C ILE A 303 -8.14 -8.65 -1.05
N GLN A 304 -7.22 -9.52 -1.44
CA GLN A 304 -6.03 -9.13 -2.18
C GLN A 304 -6.29 -8.66 -3.60
N ASP A 305 -7.25 -9.27 -4.30
CA ASP A 305 -7.64 -8.89 -5.65
C ASP A 305 -8.19 -7.45 -5.69
N LYS A 306 -9.03 -7.11 -4.71
CA LYS A 306 -9.58 -5.76 -4.55
C LYS A 306 -8.48 -4.75 -4.20
N ALA A 307 -7.57 -5.09 -3.28
CA ALA A 307 -6.43 -4.24 -2.94
C ALA A 307 -5.55 -3.95 -4.17
N ILE A 308 -5.18 -4.98 -4.93
CA ILE A 308 -4.38 -4.84 -6.17
C ILE A 308 -5.09 -3.96 -7.20
N ASN A 309 -6.39 -4.19 -7.40
CA ASN A 309 -7.18 -3.42 -8.37
C ASN A 309 -7.28 -1.95 -7.97
N SER A 310 -7.47 -1.66 -6.68
CA SER A 310 -7.47 -0.29 -6.16
C SER A 310 -6.11 0.39 -6.32
N TYR A 311 -4.99 -0.29 -6.03
CA TYR A 311 -3.65 0.26 -6.31
C TYR A 311 -3.44 0.57 -7.79
N LYS A 312 -3.83 -0.35 -8.68
CA LYS A 312 -3.73 -0.16 -10.13
C LYS A 312 -4.58 1.01 -10.61
N LYS A 313 -5.80 1.18 -10.09
CA LYS A 313 -6.66 2.33 -10.40
C LYS A 313 -6.00 3.65 -10.00
N ALA A 314 -5.51 3.75 -8.76
CA ALA A 314 -4.82 4.95 -8.28
C ALA A 314 -3.59 5.28 -9.16
N LEU A 315 -2.79 4.27 -9.49
CA LEU A 315 -1.61 4.39 -10.34
C LEU A 315 -1.95 4.88 -11.76
N ASN A 316 -3.01 4.34 -12.37
CA ASN A 316 -3.43 4.71 -13.73
C ASN A 316 -3.96 6.15 -13.83
N MET A 317 -4.37 6.74 -12.70
CA MET A 317 -4.84 8.12 -12.63
C MET A 317 -3.73 9.14 -12.32
N ALA A 318 -2.55 8.66 -11.90
CA ALA A 318 -1.47 9.49 -11.40
C ALA A 318 -0.63 10.11 -12.52
N GLN A 319 -0.37 11.43 -12.44
CA GLN A 319 0.62 12.09 -13.32
C GLN A 319 2.06 11.90 -12.85
N ASN A 320 2.27 11.74 -11.55
CA ASN A 320 3.57 11.40 -10.96
C ASN A 320 3.44 10.01 -10.32
N PRO A 321 3.62 8.93 -11.10
CA PRO A 321 3.28 7.58 -10.68
C PRO A 321 4.27 7.00 -9.67
N ASP A 322 5.46 7.58 -9.48
CA ASP A 322 6.54 6.95 -8.72
C ASP A 322 6.17 6.65 -7.27
N GLU A 323 5.44 7.53 -6.61
CA GLU A 323 4.98 7.27 -5.23
C GLU A 323 3.89 6.18 -5.19
N TYR A 324 2.97 6.20 -6.15
CA TYR A 324 1.95 5.14 -6.28
C TYR A 324 2.59 3.78 -6.59
N LYS A 325 3.62 3.76 -7.45
CA LYS A 325 4.43 2.58 -7.74
C LYS A 325 5.16 2.08 -6.48
N ARG A 326 5.72 2.97 -5.65
CA ARG A 326 6.34 2.58 -4.38
C ARG A 326 5.33 1.90 -3.45
N MET A 327 4.17 2.50 -3.24
CA MET A 327 3.12 1.93 -2.40
C MET A 327 2.64 0.56 -2.91
N TYR A 328 2.37 0.46 -4.22
CA TYR A 328 1.97 -0.80 -4.85
C TYR A 328 3.07 -1.87 -4.78
N GLY A 329 4.31 -1.49 -5.05
CA GLY A 329 5.47 -2.39 -4.98
C GLY A 329 5.69 -2.95 -3.57
N ARG A 330 5.53 -2.12 -2.53
CA ARG A 330 5.56 -2.58 -1.13
C ARG A 330 4.47 -3.59 -0.83
N TYR A 331 3.24 -3.28 -1.23
CA TYR A 331 2.13 -4.21 -1.06
C TYR A 331 2.39 -5.55 -1.76
N LEU A 332 2.88 -5.54 -3.01
CA LEU A 332 3.27 -6.77 -3.72
C LEU A 332 4.34 -7.57 -2.98
N ALA A 333 5.36 -6.90 -2.44
CA ALA A 333 6.38 -7.57 -1.63
C ALA A 333 5.78 -8.20 -0.36
N ASN A 334 4.84 -7.51 0.29
CA ASN A 334 4.17 -7.98 1.50
C ASN A 334 3.35 -9.25 1.29
N ILE A 335 2.67 -9.37 0.14
CA ILE A 335 1.93 -10.59 -0.21
C ILE A 335 2.83 -11.66 -0.86
N GLY A 336 4.15 -11.47 -0.82
CA GLY A 336 5.14 -12.43 -1.29
C GLY A 336 5.32 -12.47 -2.81
N LEU A 337 4.93 -11.42 -3.53
CA LEU A 337 5.11 -11.26 -4.98
C LEU A 337 6.36 -10.44 -5.29
N PHE A 338 7.51 -10.90 -4.78
CA PHE A 338 8.78 -10.16 -4.83
C PHE A 338 9.26 -9.86 -6.25
N GLU A 339 9.09 -10.76 -7.21
CA GLU A 339 9.46 -10.52 -8.62
C GLU A 339 8.64 -9.38 -9.22
N SER A 340 7.33 -9.37 -8.95
CA SER A 340 6.44 -8.30 -9.41
C SER A 340 6.74 -6.98 -8.69
N ALA A 341 7.02 -7.03 -7.38
CA ALA A 341 7.47 -5.87 -6.62
C ALA A 341 8.77 -5.30 -7.20
N LYS A 342 9.77 -6.15 -7.43
CA LYS A 342 11.06 -5.78 -8.03
C LYS A 342 10.86 -5.07 -9.37
N LYS A 343 10.07 -5.63 -10.28
CA LYS A 343 9.75 -4.99 -11.58
C LYS A 343 9.13 -3.60 -11.40
N VAL A 344 8.23 -3.44 -10.44
CA VAL A 344 7.63 -2.13 -10.13
C VAL A 344 8.71 -1.15 -9.67
N PHE A 345 9.58 -1.53 -8.73
CA PHE A 345 10.67 -0.67 -8.24
C PHE A 345 11.73 -0.37 -9.30
N ASP A 346 12.09 -1.34 -10.14
CA ASP A 346 13.02 -1.14 -11.28
C ASP A 346 12.49 -0.02 -12.21
N SER A 347 11.18 -0.02 -12.47
CA SER A 347 10.53 0.99 -13.33
C SER A 347 10.52 2.42 -12.77
N ILE A 348 10.88 2.60 -11.49
CA ILE A 348 11.04 3.90 -10.82
C ILE A 348 12.49 4.38 -10.93
N GLN A 349 13.45 3.45 -10.99
CA GLN A 349 14.86 3.79 -11.15
C GLN A 349 15.18 4.17 -12.60
N SER A 350 14.54 3.52 -13.57
CA SER A 350 14.72 3.81 -15.00
C SER A 350 14.09 5.12 -15.47
N SER A 351 13.26 5.77 -14.65
CA SER A 351 12.62 7.06 -14.96
C SER A 351 13.39 8.28 -14.45
N LYS A 352 14.49 8.06 -13.73
CA LYS A 352 15.44 9.08 -13.27
C LYS A 352 16.65 9.12 -14.20
#